data_AF-A0A7S4C9E3-F1
#
_entry.id   AF-A0A7S4C9E3-F1
#
_cell.length_a   1.000
_cell.length_b   1.000
_cell.length_c   1.000
_cell.angle_alpha   90.00
_cell.angle_beta   90.00
_cell.angle_gamma   90.00
#
_symmetry.space_group_name_H-M   'P 1'
#
loop_
_entity.id
_entity.type
_entity.pdbx_description
1 polymer ?
#
loop_
_entity_poly.entity_id
_entity_poly.type
_entity_poly.pdbx_seq_one_letter_code
_entity_poly.pdbx_strand_id
1 'polypeptide(L)'
;LGFADADVVDSSNLHRQIMHNEARQGVSKVLSAKMTCQALNSNTRIRLHEEHFTEANGLDLVGEYDIVLDATDNVTARYLINDACVLRDKTLVFGAAVAWDGQVAVYHHRG
;
A
#
# COMPACT_ATOMS: atom_id res chain seq x y z
N LEU A 1 -7.46 -6.15 -6.25
CA LEU A 1 -6.36 -5.45 -5.55
C LEU A 1 -6.76 -4.00 -5.32
N GLY A 2 -6.36 -3.42 -4.19
CA GLY A 2 -6.48 -1.99 -3.91
C GLY A 2 -5.10 -1.42 -3.63
N PHE A 3 -4.81 -0.23 -4.16
CA PHE A 3 -3.59 0.51 -3.85
C PHE A 3 -3.97 1.86 -3.26
N ALA A 4 -3.32 2.22 -2.14
CA ALA A 4 -3.50 3.49 -1.47
C ALA A 4 -2.13 4.18 -1.32
N ASP A 5 -1.96 5.32 -2.00
CA ASP A 5 -0.78 6.17 -1.93
C ASP A 5 -1.18 7.54 -2.52
N ALA A 6 -0.78 8.62 -1.86
CA ALA A 6 -1.09 9.99 -2.27
C ALA A 6 0.04 10.63 -3.09
N ASP A 7 1.20 9.98 -3.16
CA ASP A 7 2.37 10.53 -3.82
C ASP A 7 2.35 10.30 -5.33
N VAL A 8 3.19 11.07 -6.01
CA VAL A 8 3.55 10.87 -7.41
C VAL A 8 4.90 10.16 -7.53
N VAL A 9 5.14 9.57 -8.70
CA VAL A 9 6.42 8.94 -9.05
C VAL A 9 7.51 10.00 -9.09
N ASP A 10 8.59 9.76 -8.36
CA ASP A 10 9.77 10.60 -8.30
C ASP A 10 11.02 9.80 -8.71
N SER A 11 11.89 10.39 -9.53
CA SER A 11 13.09 9.74 -10.05
C SER A 11 14.05 9.29 -8.94
N SER A 12 14.09 10.01 -7.82
CA SER A 12 14.89 9.64 -6.64
C SER A 12 14.46 8.32 -6.01
N ASN A 13 13.25 7.84 -6.28
CA ASN A 13 12.70 6.60 -5.72
C ASN A 13 12.82 5.39 -6.65
N LEU A 14 13.17 5.59 -7.93
CA LEU A 14 13.17 4.52 -8.94
C LEU A 14 14.18 3.40 -8.66
N HIS A 15 15.24 3.66 -7.90
CA HIS A 15 16.23 2.64 -7.53
C HIS A 15 15.66 1.54 -6.63
N ARG A 16 14.53 1.77 -5.97
CA ARG A 16 13.86 0.78 -5.10
C ARG A 16 12.39 0.53 -5.43
N GLN A 17 11.72 1.46 -6.11
CA GLN A 17 10.32 1.33 -6.53
C GLN A 17 10.21 0.81 -7.97
N ILE A 18 10.54 -0.47 -8.16
CA ILE A 18 10.64 -1.14 -9.48
C ILE A 18 9.32 -1.24 -10.26
N MET A 19 8.18 -0.91 -9.64
CA MET A 19 6.89 -0.84 -10.35
C MET A 19 6.75 0.41 -11.22
N HIS A 20 7.68 1.36 -11.12
CA HIS A 20 7.65 2.64 -11.82
C HIS A 20 8.85 2.78 -12.77
N ASN A 21 8.80 3.76 -13.67
CA ASN A 21 9.89 4.07 -14.59
C ASN A 21 9.98 5.58 -14.86
N GLU A 22 11.08 6.02 -15.47
CA GLU A 22 11.37 7.44 -15.74
C GLU A 22 10.29 8.12 -16.56
N ALA A 23 9.68 7.40 -17.51
CA ALA A 23 8.62 7.93 -18.37
C ALA A 23 7.33 8.28 -17.61
N ARG A 24 7.20 7.85 -16.35
CA ARG A 24 6.02 8.10 -15.50
C ARG A 24 6.30 9.10 -14.38
N GLN A 25 7.39 9.87 -14.43
CA GLN A 25 7.66 10.91 -13.43
C GLN A 25 6.47 11.90 -13.31
N GLY A 26 6.08 12.22 -12.09
CA GLY A 26 4.93 13.09 -11.80
C GLY A 26 3.56 12.42 -11.95
N VAL A 27 3.48 11.18 -12.43
CA VAL A 27 2.25 10.39 -12.45
C VAL A 27 1.98 9.85 -11.05
N SER A 28 0.72 9.83 -10.61
CA SER A 28 0.27 9.17 -9.38
C SER A 28 0.86 7.76 -9.23
N LYS A 29 1.44 7.44 -8.07
CA LYS A 29 2.08 6.14 -7.82
C LYS A 29 1.10 4.99 -7.99
N VAL A 30 -0.13 5.11 -7.47
CA VAL A 30 -1.12 4.03 -7.59
C VAL A 30 -1.57 3.84 -9.05
N LEU A 31 -1.64 4.90 -9.84
CA LEU A 31 -1.94 4.82 -11.27
C LEU A 31 -0.79 4.13 -12.03
N SER A 32 0.45 4.54 -11.76
CA SER A 32 1.65 3.93 -12.34
C SER A 32 1.75 2.43 -11.99
N ALA A 33 1.49 2.06 -10.72
CA ALA A 33 1.44 0.68 -10.28
C ALA A 33 0.36 -0.13 -11.00
N LYS A 34 -0.86 0.45 -11.15
CA LYS A 34 -1.94 -0.17 -11.91
C LYS A 34 -1.55 -0.43 -13.35
N MET A 35 -0.93 0.53 -14.03
CA MET A 35 -0.44 0.35 -15.41
C MET A 35 0.53 -0.83 -15.50
N THR A 36 1.45 -0.96 -14.55
CA THR A 36 2.40 -2.10 -14.49
C THR A 36 1.68 -3.42 -14.28
N CYS A 37 0.79 -3.52 -13.29
CA CYS A 37 0.05 -4.75 -13.04
C CYS A 37 -0.86 -5.16 -14.21
N GLN A 38 -1.50 -4.20 -14.88
CA GLN A 38 -2.36 -4.47 -16.04
C GLN A 38 -1.56 -4.88 -17.27
N ALA A 39 -0.33 -4.37 -17.43
CA ALA A 39 0.58 -4.83 -18.49
C ALA A 39 1.02 -6.28 -18.26
N LEU A 40 1.17 -6.71 -17.00
CA LEU A 40 1.50 -8.10 -16.64
C LEU A 40 0.29 -9.03 -16.78
N ASN A 41 -0.89 -8.59 -16.32
CA ASN A 41 -2.13 -9.35 -16.42
C ASN A 41 -3.33 -8.41 -16.53
N SER A 42 -3.86 -8.28 -17.75
CA SER A 42 -4.98 -7.39 -18.08
C SER A 42 -6.30 -7.73 -17.38
N ASN A 43 -6.45 -8.95 -16.86
CA ASN A 43 -7.66 -9.38 -16.15
C ASN A 43 -7.71 -8.87 -14.70
N THR A 44 -6.61 -8.32 -14.19
CA THR A 44 -6.50 -7.86 -12.80
C THR A 44 -7.35 -6.61 -12.58
N ARG A 45 -8.28 -6.68 -11.62
CA ARG A 45 -9.07 -5.51 -11.18
C ARG A 45 -8.35 -4.77 -10.06
N ILE A 46 -8.07 -3.50 -10.31
CA ILE A 46 -7.30 -2.63 -9.41
C ILE A 46 -8.11 -1.38 -9.09
N ARG A 47 -8.44 -1.20 -7.80
CA ARG A 47 -9.03 0.02 -7.25
C ARG A 47 -7.92 0.97 -6.82
N LEU A 48 -8.06 2.25 -7.16
CA LEU A 48 -7.10 3.30 -6.86
C LEU A 48 -7.65 4.16 -5.72
N HIS A 49 -6.83 4.39 -4.70
CA HIS A 49 -7.10 5.33 -3.61
C HIS A 49 -5.96 6.35 -3.63
N GLU A 50 -6.16 7.45 -4.36
CA GLU A 50 -5.16 8.53 -4.56
C GLU A 50 -5.16 9.52 -3.39
N GLU A 51 -5.15 8.99 -2.17
CA GLU A 51 -5.27 9.76 -0.94
C GLU A 51 -4.47 9.13 0.20
N HIS A 52 -4.17 9.93 1.21
CA HIS A 52 -3.52 9.41 2.41
C HIS A 52 -4.47 8.51 3.18
N PHE A 53 -3.91 7.47 3.80
CA PHE A 53 -4.64 6.70 4.80
C PHE A 53 -4.76 7.53 6.09
N THR A 54 -5.99 7.80 6.51
CA THR A 54 -6.32 8.68 7.63
C THR A 54 -7.38 8.05 8.53
N GLU A 55 -7.58 8.61 9.72
CA GLU A 55 -8.63 8.15 10.65
C GLU A 55 -10.03 8.26 10.03
N ALA A 56 -10.24 9.26 9.16
CA ALA A 56 -11.53 9.53 8.54
C ALA A 56 -11.94 8.51 7.47
N ASN A 57 -10.97 7.95 6.72
CA ASN A 57 -11.23 6.99 5.64
C ASN A 57 -10.80 5.55 5.98
N GLY A 58 -9.90 5.37 6.95
CA GLY A 58 -9.18 4.12 7.15
C GLY A 58 -10.07 2.93 7.49
N LEU A 59 -11.08 3.15 8.33
CA LEU A 59 -12.02 2.09 8.71
C LEU A 59 -12.85 1.59 7.53
N ASP A 60 -13.32 2.49 6.67
CA ASP A 60 -14.14 2.12 5.52
C ASP A 60 -13.28 1.44 4.45
N LEU A 61 -12.10 2.00 4.18
CA LEU A 61 -11.17 1.46 3.20
C LEU A 61 -10.72 0.05 3.58
N VAL A 62 -10.30 -0.18 4.83
CA VAL A 62 -9.91 -1.52 5.33
C VAL A 62 -11.07 -2.51 5.26
N GLY A 63 -12.30 -2.06 5.51
CA GLY A 63 -13.50 -2.90 5.46
C GLY A 63 -13.74 -3.57 4.11
N GLU A 64 -13.29 -2.97 3.01
CA GLU A 64 -13.47 -3.48 1.64
C GLU A 64 -12.57 -4.65 1.26
N TYR A 65 -11.56 -4.99 2.09
CA TYR A 65 -10.55 -6.00 1.76
C TYR A 65 -10.53 -7.14 2.78
N ASP A 66 -10.06 -8.30 2.34
CA ASP A 66 -9.90 -9.48 3.20
C ASP A 66 -8.57 -9.44 3.97
N ILE A 67 -7.52 -8.94 3.32
CA ILE A 67 -6.15 -8.85 3.86
C ILE A 67 -5.62 -7.46 3.53
N VAL A 68 -4.98 -6.84 4.52
CA VAL A 68 -4.30 -5.55 4.38
C VAL A 68 -2.79 -5.76 4.42
N LEU A 69 -2.08 -5.10 3.51
CA LEU A 69 -0.62 -5.10 3.46
C LEU A 69 -0.13 -3.69 3.81
N ASP A 70 0.56 -3.54 4.95
CA ASP A 70 1.25 -2.30 5.30
C ASP A 70 2.65 -2.30 4.70
N ALA A 71 2.84 -1.43 3.72
CA ALA A 71 4.11 -1.13 3.06
C ALA A 71 4.52 0.35 3.28
N THR A 72 3.96 1.00 4.30
CA THR A 72 4.26 2.39 4.63
C THR A 72 5.58 2.51 5.38
N ASP A 73 6.31 3.59 5.13
CA ASP A 73 7.53 3.96 5.85
C ASP A 73 7.23 4.87 7.06
N ASN A 74 5.96 5.14 7.34
CA ASN A 74 5.50 6.05 8.38
C ASN A 74 4.94 5.29 9.59
N VAL A 75 5.55 5.51 10.76
CA VAL A 75 5.14 4.91 12.03
C VAL A 75 3.69 5.26 12.40
N THR A 76 3.24 6.50 12.18
CA THR A 76 1.86 6.93 12.48
C THR A 76 0.86 6.18 11.61
N ALA A 77 1.14 6.04 10.31
CA ALA A 77 0.27 5.31 9.39
C ALA A 77 0.17 3.83 9.80
N ARG A 78 1.30 3.22 10.21
CA ARG A 78 1.34 1.83 10.69
C ARG A 78 0.41 1.58 11.88
N TYR A 79 0.46 2.43 12.91
CA TYR A 79 -0.43 2.28 14.07
C TYR A 79 -1.89 2.44 13.68
N LEU A 80 -2.18 3.42 12.83
CA LEU A 80 -3.53 3.67 12.36
C LEU A 80 -4.10 2.51 11.51
N ILE A 81 -3.27 1.93 10.62
CA ILE A 81 -3.64 0.76 9.81
C ILE A 81 -3.88 -0.44 10.72
N ASN A 82 -3.02 -0.67 11.71
CA ASN A 82 -3.20 -1.73 12.69
C ASN A 82 -4.53 -1.60 13.43
N ASP A 83 -4.82 -0.42 13.97
CA ASP A 83 -6.05 -0.18 14.73
C ASP A 83 -7.29 -0.36 13.84
N ALA A 84 -7.25 0.13 12.61
CA ALA A 84 -8.31 -0.09 11.64
C ALA A 84 -8.53 -1.59 11.31
N CYS A 85 -7.45 -2.36 11.18
CA CYS A 85 -7.52 -3.81 10.94
C CYS A 85 -8.12 -4.55 12.13
N VAL A 86 -7.70 -4.23 13.35
CA VAL A 86 -8.27 -4.82 14.58
C VAL A 86 -9.76 -4.50 14.69
N LEU A 87 -10.16 -3.24 14.47
CA LEU A 87 -11.56 -2.82 14.55
C LEU A 87 -12.46 -3.42 13.47
N ARG A 88 -11.89 -3.82 12.33
CA ARG A 88 -12.62 -4.42 11.19
C ARG A 88 -12.42 -5.93 11.06
N ASP A 89 -11.78 -6.57 12.04
CA ASP A 89 -11.48 -8.00 12.04
C ASP A 89 -10.72 -8.45 10.78
N LYS A 90 -9.66 -7.71 10.40
CA LYS A 90 -8.87 -7.96 9.18
C LYS A 90 -7.46 -8.43 9.51
N THR A 91 -6.97 -9.39 8.74
CA THR A 91 -5.56 -9.81 8.82
C THR A 91 -4.67 -8.72 8.23
N LEU A 92 -3.66 -8.32 9.01
CA LEU A 92 -2.64 -7.35 8.61
C LEU A 92 -1.31 -8.08 8.38
N VAL A 93 -0.74 -7.89 7.20
CA VAL A 93 0.63 -8.28 6.89
C VAL A 93 1.47 -7.01 6.85
N PHE A 94 2.51 -6.96 7.68
CA PHE A 94 3.38 -5.80 7.82
C PHE A 94 4.75 -6.09 7.22
N GLY A 95 5.30 -5.12 6.48
CA GLY A 95 6.68 -5.14 6.01
C GLY A 95 7.36 -3.79 6.23
N ALA A 96 8.62 -3.82 6.66
CA ALA A 96 9.49 -2.66 6.67
C ALA A 96 10.93 -3.02 6.33
N ALA A 97 11.68 -2.07 5.80
CA ALA A 97 13.10 -2.22 5.50
C ALA A 97 13.85 -0.93 5.84
N VAL A 98 14.98 -1.05 6.52
CA VAL A 98 15.88 0.04 6.86
C VAL A 98 17.32 -0.41 6.60
N ALA A 99 17.99 0.22 5.64
CA ALA A 99 19.33 -0.13 5.19
C ALA A 99 19.46 -1.63 4.83
N TRP A 100 20.07 -2.43 5.70
CA TRP A 100 20.33 -3.86 5.49
C TRP A 100 19.37 -4.76 6.26
N ASP A 101 18.51 -4.17 7.09
CA ASP A 101 17.57 -4.91 7.93
C ASP A 101 16.16 -4.84 7.36
N GLY A 102 15.52 -6.00 7.27
CA GLY A 102 14.12 -6.16 6.87
C GLY A 102 13.31 -6.81 8.00
N GLN A 103 12.06 -6.38 8.14
CA GLN A 103 11.11 -6.94 9.10
C GLN A 103 9.84 -7.33 8.36
N VAL A 104 9.29 -8.49 8.71
CA VAL A 104 7.98 -8.94 8.25
C VAL A 104 7.23 -9.58 9.41
N ALA A 105 5.96 -9.27 9.55
CA ALA A 105 5.10 -9.85 10.57
C ALA A 105 3.67 -10.03 10.04
N VAL A 106 2.96 -10.99 10.61
CA VAL A 106 1.52 -11.16 10.39
C VAL A 106 0.81 -10.92 11.71
N TYR A 107 -0.12 -9.98 11.70
CA TYR A 107 -0.96 -9.63 12.85
C TYR A 107 -2.41 -10.03 12.57
N HIS A 108 -3.16 -10.25 13.64
CA HIS A 108 -4.61 -10.42 13.59
C HIS A 108 -5.06 -11.56 12.63
N HIS A 109 -4.42 -12.73 12.78
CA HIS A 109 -4.75 -13.93 12.02
C HIS A 109 -5.12 -15.08 12.98
N ARG A 110 -6.41 -15.41 13.06
CA ARG A 110 -6.98 -16.48 13.89
C ARG A 110 -6.95 -16.26 15.42
N GLY A 111 -7.04 -15.00 15.86
CA GLY A 111 -7.09 -14.61 17.28
C GLY A 111 -5.82 -13.89 17.70
#